data_AF-A0A6G6IY43-F1
#
_entry.id   AF-A0A6G6IY43-F1
#
_cell.length_a   1.000
_cell.length_b   1.000
_cell.length_c   1.000
_cell.angle_alpha   90.00
_cell.angle_beta   90.00
_cell.angle_gamma   90.00
#
_symmetry.space_group_name_H-M   'P 1'
#
loop_
_entity.id
_entity.type
_entity.pdbx_description
1 polymer ?
#
loop_
_entity_poly.entity_id
_entity_poly.type
_entity_poly.pdbx_seq_one_letter_code
_entity_poly.pdbx_strand_id
1 'polypeptide(L)' 'MQAIQLTVEHRHGVDGKPYMVIDGLPRLGAELDPDQAIQLGRQLIQAGINSRQGERGTIQYPVEG' A
#
# COMPACT_ATOMS: atom_id res chain seq x y z
N MET A 1 20.47 -1.90 0.67
CA MET A 1 19.22 -1.99 1.44
C MET A 1 18.11 -2.42 0.51
N GLN A 2 17.19 -3.26 0.96
CA GLN A 2 16.07 -3.75 0.12
C GLN A 2 14.88 -2.82 0.33
N ALA A 3 14.31 -2.35 -0.78
CA ALA A 3 13.21 -1.42 -0.73
C ALA A 3 11.88 -2.15 -0.52
N ILE A 4 10.95 -1.51 0.17
CA ILE A 4 9.63 -2.08 0.47
C ILE A 4 8.74 -1.87 -0.74
N GLN A 5 8.12 -2.93 -1.23
CA GLN A 5 7.15 -2.87 -2.33
C GLN A 5 5.81 -3.43 -1.86
N LEU A 6 4.75 -2.62 -1.93
CA LEU A 6 3.40 -3.05 -1.60
C LEU A 6 2.67 -3.63 -2.81
N THR A 7 1.93 -4.71 -2.55
CA THR A 7 0.88 -5.20 -3.44
C THR A 7 -0.45 -4.96 -2.74
N VAL A 8 -1.36 -4.23 -3.37
CA VAL A 8 -2.65 -3.87 -2.77
C VAL A 8 -3.77 -4.36 -3.65
N GLU A 9 -4.70 -5.08 -3.06
CA GLU A 9 -5.96 -5.41 -3.70
C GLU A 9 -7.04 -4.43 -3.28
N HIS A 10 -7.55 -3.67 -4.26
CA HIS A 10 -8.63 -2.71 -4.07
C HIS A 10 -9.99 -3.39 -4.26
N ARG A 11 -10.83 -3.31 -3.23
CA ARG A 11 -12.12 -4.00 -3.15
C ARG A 11 -13.23 -3.04 -2.70
N HIS A 12 -14.47 -3.48 -2.87
CA HIS A 12 -15.64 -2.82 -2.29
C HIS A 12 -16.30 -3.72 -1.27
N GLY A 13 -16.66 -3.14 -0.12
CA GLY A 13 -17.42 -3.81 0.92
C GLY A 13 -18.83 -4.12 0.45
N VAL A 14 -19.52 -4.95 1.24
CA VAL A 14 -20.96 -5.23 1.01
C VAL A 14 -21.80 -3.95 1.10
N ASP A 15 -21.33 -2.96 1.85
CA ASP A 15 -21.91 -1.62 1.96
C ASP A 15 -21.51 -0.66 0.81
N GLY A 16 -20.76 -1.15 -0.18
CA GLY A 16 -20.26 -0.37 -1.31
C GLY A 16 -19.07 0.53 -0.99
N LYS A 17 -18.58 0.56 0.26
CA LYS A 17 -17.42 1.40 0.61
C LYS A 17 -16.12 0.77 0.12
N PRO A 18 -15.18 1.58 -0.40
CA PRO A 18 -13.89 1.06 -0.81
C PRO A 18 -13.10 0.61 0.43
N TYR A 19 -12.45 -0.54 0.32
CA TYR A 19 -11.44 -0.99 1.27
C TYR A 19 -10.31 -1.67 0.49
N MET A 20 -9.18 -1.88 1.17
CA MET A 20 -7.98 -2.43 0.55
C MET A 20 -7.36 -3.51 1.42
N VAL A 21 -6.86 -4.55 0.75
CA VAL A 21 -6.04 -5.60 1.36
C VAL A 21 -4.60 -5.33 0.94
N ILE A 22 -3.70 -5.21 1.90
CA ILE A 22 -2.30 -4.85 1.65
C ILE A 22 -1.41 -6.06 1.95
N ASP A 23 -0.73 -6.51 0.91
CA ASP A 23 0.36 -7.47 0.98
C ASP A 23 1.71 -6.75 0.85
N GLY A 24 2.74 -7.30 1.47
CA GLY A 24 4.09 -6.70 1.48
C GLY A 24 4.33 -5.68 2.60
N LEU A 25 3.37 -5.49 3.52
CA LEU A 25 3.62 -4.73 4.74
C LEU A 25 4.68 -5.44 5.61
N PRO A 26 5.63 -4.70 6.19
CA PRO A 26 6.51 -5.23 7.22
C PRO A 26 5.68 -5.77 8.41
N ARG A 27 6.19 -6.82 9.05
CA ARG A 27 5.54 -7.39 10.24
C ARG A 27 5.48 -6.36 11.37
N LEU A 28 4.51 -6.51 12.26
CA LEU A 28 4.43 -5.69 13.47
C LEU A 28 5.76 -5.76 14.24
N GLY A 29 6.43 -4.62 14.46
CA GLY A 29 7.74 -4.55 15.09
C GLY A 29 8.94 -4.61 14.14
N ALA A 30 8.75 -4.47 12.83
CA ALA A 30 9.87 -4.34 11.89
C ALA A 30 10.70 -3.07 12.17
N GLU A 31 12.02 -3.21 12.20
CA GLU A 31 12.96 -2.10 12.20
C GLU A 31 13.11 -1.57 10.78
N LEU A 32 12.73 -0.31 10.56
CA LEU A 32 12.86 0.39 9.29
C LEU A 32 13.82 1.54 9.46
N ASP A 33 14.73 1.72 8.51
CA ASP A 33 15.45 2.99 8.40
C ASP A 33 14.49 4.11 7.94
N PRO A 34 14.88 5.40 8.08
CA PRO A 34 14.03 6.52 7.71
C PRO A 34 13.57 6.50 6.24
N ASP A 35 14.42 6.07 5.31
CA ASP A 35 14.11 6.07 3.87
C ASP A 35 13.08 4.98 3.55
N GLN A 36 13.21 3.79 4.14
CA GLN A 36 12.22 2.72 4.08
C GLN A 36 10.87 3.16 4.63
N ALA A 37 10.86 3.86 5.77
CA ALA A 37 9.62 4.38 6.37
C ALA A 37 8.94 5.42 5.45
N ILE A 38 9.72 6.32 4.84
CA ILE A 38 9.21 7.33 3.90
C ILE A 38 8.66 6.66 2.64
N GLN A 39 9.38 5.72 2.04
CA GLN A 39 8.95 4.98 0.86
C GLN A 39 7.64 4.22 1.11
N LEU A 40 7.54 3.52 2.25
CA LEU A 40 6.32 2.83 2.65
C LEU A 40 5.15 3.82 2.82
N GLY A 41 5.38 4.94 3.49
CA GLY A 41 4.37 5.99 3.68
C GLY A 41 3.81 6.52 2.36
N ARG A 42 4.68 6.79 1.38
CA ARG A 42 4.26 7.24 0.05
C ARG A 42 3.37 6.22 -0.66
N GLN A 43 3.74 4.95 -0.63
CA GLN A 43 2.95 3.89 -1.26
C GLN A 43 1.57 3.73 -0.59
N LEU A 44 1.50 3.80 0.74
CA LEU A 44 0.23 3.74 1.47
C LEU A 44 -0.68 4.94 1.14
N ILE A 45 -0.12 6.14 1.05
CA ILE A 45 -0.87 7.34 0.65
C ILE A 45 -1.45 7.17 -0.75
N GLN A 46 -0.63 6.74 -1.71
CA GLN A 46 -1.09 6.55 -3.09
C GLN A 46 -2.17 5.46 -3.18
N ALA A 47 -2.02 4.36 -2.42
CA ALA A 47 -3.03 3.32 -2.36
C ALA A 47 -4.36 3.82 -1.79
N GLY A 48 -4.32 4.65 -0.74
CA GLY A 48 -5.52 5.29 -0.21
C GLY A 48 -6.20 6.21 -1.23
N ILE A 49 -5.42 6.98 -2.00
CA ILE A 49 -5.94 7.85 -3.06
C ILE A 49 -6.62 7.02 -4.15
N ASN A 50 -5.94 5.99 -4.68
CA ASN A 50 -6.46 5.12 -5.73
C ASN A 50 -7.76 4.43 -5.29
N SER A 51 -7.79 3.92 -4.05
CA SER A 51 -9.00 3.30 -3.48
C SER A 51 -10.18 4.29 -3.40
N ARG A 52 -9.94 5.56 -3.10
CA ARG A 52 -10.97 6.60 -3.06
C ARG A 52 -11.44 7.02 -4.45
N GLN A 53 -10.58 6.94 -5.46
CA GLN A 53 -10.91 7.21 -6.86
C GLN A 53 -11.68 6.06 -7.52
N GLY A 54 -11.81 4.92 -6.84
CA GLY A 54 -12.59 3.78 -7.32
C GLY A 54 -11.78 2.75 -8.10
N GLU A 55 -10.45 2.80 -7.99
CA GLU A 55 -9.56 1.74 -8.53
C GLU A 55 -9.93 0.37 -7.96
N ARG A 56 -9.70 -0.68 -8.75
CA ARG A 56 -10.10 -2.06 -8.42
C ARG A 56 -9.02 -3.07 -8.82
N GLY A 57 -9.05 -4.21 -8.12
CA GLY A 57 -8.14 -5.31 -8.38
C GLY A 57 -6.77 -5.10 -7.77
N THR A 58 -5.83 -5.95 -8.15
CA THR A 58 -4.49 -6.00 -7.56
C THR A 58 -3.55 -5.03 -8.28
N ILE A 59 -2.99 -4.09 -7.52
CA ILE A 59 -2.05 -3.09 -7.98
C ILE A 59 -0.75 -3.25 -7.21
N GLN A 60 0.38 -3.29 -7.93
CA GLN A 60 1.69 -3.23 -7.33
C GLN A 60 2.18 -1.78 -7.34
N TYR A 61 2.51 -1.25 -6.17
CA TYR A 61 2.99 0.13 -6.06
C TYR A 61 4.49 0.19 -6.35
N PRO A 62 4.96 1.18 -7.11
CA PRO A 62 6.36 1.27 -7.47
C PRO A 62 7.21 1.61 -6.26
N VAL A 63 8.42 1.07 -6.25
CA VAL A 63 9.48 1.55 -5.37
C VAL A 63 10.16 2.70 -6.09
N GLU A 64 10.03 3.91 -5.55
CA GLU A 64 10.88 5.03 -5.99
C GLU A 64 12.28 4.80 -5.40
N GLY A 65 13.26 4.56 -6.28
CA GLY A 65 14.67 4.38 -5.94
C GLY A 65 15.41 5.68 -5.69
#